data_AF-A0A4R6UTE2-F1
#
_entry.id   AF-A0A4R6UTE2-F1
#
_cell.length_a   1.000
_cell.length_b   1.000
_cell.length_c   1.000
_cell.angle_alpha   90.00
_cell.angle_beta   90.00
_cell.angle_gamma   90.00
#
_symmetry.space_group_name_H-M   'P 1'
#
loop_
_entity.id
_entity.type
_entity.pdbx_description
1 polymer ?
#
loop_
_entity_poly.entity_id
_entity_poly.type
_entity_poly.pdbx_seq_one_letter_code
_entity_poly.pdbx_strand_id
1 'polypeptide(L)'
;MSLLPPILLRRLAPRKRLFPTLFLSTGLALFASSAAAAELHCEQLLTPADLHNALGEKARAIVSKPSGVVQETGGRCSRLFAMGQFDRFSDELILMVSPANSVDSAKATVERMANDAKKYFGFSRPAIGDNAVHYRRLDPLNDARMGMHIHFSVGKYVVELTYHNVDDGKRNKFVIESKELEPLATLLAKRLR
;
A
#
# COMPACT_ATOMS: atom_id res chain seq x y z
N MET A 1 -17.12 -63.23 0.70
CA MET A 1 -16.34 -63.83 1.81
C MET A 1 -15.08 -64.43 1.21
N SER A 2 -13.90 -63.84 1.47
CA SER A 2 -12.65 -64.60 1.51
C SER A 2 -11.58 -63.74 2.17
N LEU A 3 -10.99 -64.33 3.21
CA LEU A 3 -9.89 -63.84 4.03
C LEU A 3 -8.58 -63.91 3.23
N LEU A 4 -7.59 -63.07 3.56
CA LEU A 4 -6.29 -63.53 4.05
C LEU A 4 -5.37 -62.35 4.45
N PRO A 5 -4.46 -62.55 5.43
CA PRO A 5 -3.91 -61.49 6.28
C PRO A 5 -2.38 -61.27 6.01
N PRO A 6 -1.61 -60.60 6.88
CA PRO A 6 -0.34 -59.94 6.54
C PRO A 6 0.86 -60.91 6.53
N ILE A 7 1.90 -60.56 5.78
CA ILE A 7 3.22 -61.21 5.89
C ILE A 7 4.23 -60.18 6.37
N LEU A 8 4.59 -60.33 7.64
CA LEU A 8 5.75 -59.75 8.29
C LEU A 8 6.87 -60.80 8.17
N LEU A 9 7.93 -60.53 7.40
CA LEU A 9 9.15 -61.33 7.46
C LEU A 9 10.40 -60.45 7.54
N ARG A 10 11.16 -60.75 8.59
CA ARG A 10 12.34 -60.08 9.09
C ARG A 10 13.53 -60.19 8.13
N ARG A 11 14.25 -59.07 8.06
CA ARG A 11 15.71 -58.91 7.95
C ARG A 11 16.55 -60.19 7.86
N LEU A 12 17.37 -60.27 6.81
CA LEU A 12 18.75 -60.78 6.87
C LEU A 12 19.64 -59.92 5.96
N ALA A 13 20.47 -59.08 6.58
CA ALA A 13 21.78 -58.67 6.04
C ALA A 13 22.73 -59.90 6.15
N PRO A 14 23.92 -60.00 5.50
CA PRO A 14 24.84 -58.86 5.29
C PRO A 14 25.84 -58.98 4.11
N ARG A 15 26.76 -57.98 4.08
CA ARG A 15 28.19 -58.04 3.69
C ARG A 15 28.60 -57.73 2.24
N LYS A 16 29.58 -56.81 2.20
CA LYS A 16 30.72 -56.64 1.26
C LYS A 16 30.36 -55.95 -0.06
N ARG A 17 31.14 -55.03 -0.62
CA ARG A 17 32.33 -54.23 -0.26
C ARG A 17 32.59 -53.37 -1.52
N LEU A 18 33.34 -52.28 -1.35
CA LEU A 18 34.12 -51.54 -2.36
C LEU A 18 33.42 -50.42 -3.17
N PHE A 19 33.85 -49.21 -2.85
CA PHE A 19 33.89 -47.95 -3.61
C PHE A 19 34.49 -48.10 -5.03
N PRO A 20 34.61 -47.04 -5.88
CA PRO A 20 33.98 -45.71 -5.91
C PRO A 20 33.34 -45.40 -7.29
N THR A 21 32.36 -44.51 -7.36
CA THR A 21 32.08 -43.78 -8.61
C THR A 21 31.74 -42.33 -8.29
N LEU A 22 32.78 -41.52 -8.35
CA LEU A 22 32.69 -40.09 -8.62
C LEU A 22 31.98 -39.91 -9.97
N PHE A 23 30.70 -39.60 -9.95
CA PHE A 23 30.00 -39.01 -11.08
C PHE A 23 29.18 -37.82 -10.60
N LEU A 24 29.87 -36.68 -10.54
CA LEU A 24 29.50 -35.45 -11.22
C LEU A 24 27.99 -35.31 -11.52
N SER A 25 27.26 -34.70 -10.60
CA SER A 25 25.99 -34.02 -10.90
C SER A 25 25.61 -33.06 -9.75
N THR A 26 26.55 -32.19 -9.37
CA THR A 26 26.16 -30.85 -8.88
C THR A 26 25.65 -30.05 -10.08
N GLY A 27 24.50 -30.47 -10.62
CA GLY A 27 23.55 -29.56 -11.22
C GLY A 27 23.02 -28.68 -10.09
N LEU A 28 23.86 -27.75 -9.64
CA LEU A 28 23.41 -26.57 -8.92
C LEU A 28 22.33 -25.99 -9.82
N ALA A 29 21.08 -26.11 -9.39
CA ALA A 29 19.94 -25.47 -10.01
C ALA A 29 20.16 -23.95 -9.92
N LEU A 30 20.94 -23.44 -10.85
CA LEU A 30 21.33 -22.04 -11.03
C LEU A 30 20.22 -21.29 -11.78
N PHE A 31 18.96 -21.56 -11.46
CA PHE A 31 17.79 -20.87 -12.02
C PHE A 31 16.61 -20.90 -11.02
N ALA A 32 16.83 -20.35 -9.84
CA ALA A 32 15.75 -19.90 -8.95
C ALA A 32 16.06 -18.47 -8.47
N SER A 33 16.36 -17.59 -9.41
CA SER A 33 16.30 -16.14 -9.20
C SER A 33 15.04 -15.59 -9.86
N SER A 34 13.88 -16.14 -9.50
CA SER A 34 12.68 -15.32 -9.50
C SER A 34 12.76 -14.50 -8.23
N ALA A 35 13.33 -13.30 -8.36
CA ALA A 35 13.12 -12.25 -7.37
C ALA A 35 11.59 -12.09 -7.26
N ALA A 36 11.01 -12.63 -6.20
CA ALA A 36 9.66 -12.27 -5.80
C ALA A 36 9.67 -10.74 -5.72
N ALA A 37 8.89 -10.09 -6.59
CA ALA A 37 8.73 -8.65 -6.52
C ALA A 37 8.33 -8.34 -5.07
N ALA A 38 9.18 -7.61 -4.34
CA ALA A 38 8.95 -7.32 -2.93
C ALA A 38 7.51 -6.83 -2.78
N GLU A 39 6.71 -7.55 -2.00
CA GLU A 39 5.33 -7.18 -1.77
C GLU A 39 5.31 -5.81 -1.07
N LEU A 40 4.52 -4.89 -1.61
CA LEU A 40 4.43 -3.55 -1.06
C LEU A 40 3.50 -3.59 0.15
N HIS A 41 4.01 -3.31 1.34
CA HIS A 41 3.22 -3.30 2.57
C HIS A 41 2.93 -1.86 3.00
N CYS A 42 1.73 -1.36 2.71
CA CYS A 42 1.36 0.04 3.00
C CYS A 42 1.45 0.42 4.48
N GLU A 43 1.32 -0.56 5.38
CA GLU A 43 1.54 -0.37 6.82
C GLU A 43 2.98 0.00 7.21
N GLN A 44 3.96 -0.33 6.36
CA GLN A 44 5.35 0.08 6.53
C GLN A 44 5.61 1.44 5.87
N LEU A 45 4.82 1.80 4.85
CA LEU A 45 4.94 3.07 4.13
C LEU A 45 4.38 4.24 4.92
N LEU A 46 3.32 4.03 5.70
CA LEU A 46 2.75 5.03 6.58
C LEU A 46 2.20 4.39 7.85
N THR A 47 2.71 4.84 8.99
CA THR A 47 2.35 4.32 10.31
C THR A 47 1.50 5.33 11.09
N PRO A 48 0.72 4.89 12.10
CA PRO A 48 0.04 5.82 13.01
C PRO A 48 0.99 6.84 13.66
N ALA A 49 2.24 6.44 13.95
CA ALA A 49 3.24 7.35 14.48
C ALA A 49 3.62 8.47 13.49
N ASP A 50 3.71 8.17 12.19
CA ASP A 50 3.96 9.18 11.16
C ASP A 50 2.81 10.19 11.06
N LEU A 51 1.57 9.72 11.11
CA LEU A 51 0.40 10.60 11.15
C LEU A 51 0.42 11.49 12.39
N HIS A 52 0.69 10.92 13.57
CA HIS A 52 0.77 11.71 14.80
C HIS A 52 1.89 12.75 14.74
N ASN A 53 3.06 12.40 14.20
CA ASN A 53 4.17 13.34 14.04
C ASN A 53 3.87 14.47 13.06
N ALA A 54 3.12 14.20 11.98
CA ALA A 54 2.79 15.20 10.97
C ALA A 54 1.60 16.09 11.33
N LEU A 55 0.57 15.51 11.95
CA LEU A 55 -0.72 16.15 12.19
C LEU A 55 -0.94 16.51 13.67
N GLY A 56 -0.04 16.08 14.56
CA GLY A 56 -0.10 16.33 16.00
C GLY A 56 -1.42 15.88 16.60
N GLU A 57 -2.07 16.81 17.30
CA GLU A 57 -3.32 16.56 18.00
C GLU A 57 -4.52 16.25 17.10
N LYS A 58 -4.42 16.57 15.79
CA LYS A 58 -5.47 16.24 14.82
C LYS A 58 -5.51 14.75 14.48
N ALA A 59 -4.40 14.03 14.68
CA ALA A 59 -4.33 12.58 14.49
C ALA A 59 -4.33 11.84 15.85
N ARG A 60 -5.23 12.21 16.77
CA ARG A 60 -5.47 11.47 18.01
C ARG A 60 -6.35 10.25 17.74
N ALA A 61 -6.14 9.18 18.52
CA ALA A 61 -6.92 7.93 18.47
C ALA A 61 -7.00 7.29 17.07
N ILE A 62 -5.83 7.12 16.42
CA ILE A 62 -5.75 6.57 15.07
C ILE A 62 -6.04 5.08 15.08
N VAL A 63 -7.00 4.66 14.26
CA VAL A 63 -7.25 3.26 13.93
C VAL A 63 -6.82 3.02 12.49
N SER A 64 -5.85 2.13 12.30
CA SER A 64 -5.38 1.71 10.97
C SER A 64 -6.00 0.37 10.59
N LYS A 65 -6.58 0.30 9.38
CA LYS A 65 -7.11 -0.95 8.80
C LYS A 65 -6.86 -0.98 7.28
N PRO A 66 -6.90 -2.16 6.63
CA PRO A 66 -6.97 -2.21 5.17
C PRO A 66 -8.14 -1.34 4.68
N SER A 67 -7.94 -0.56 3.62
CA SER A 67 -8.99 0.35 3.17
C SER A 67 -10.21 -0.39 2.59
N GLY A 68 -9.97 -1.57 1.99
CA GLY A 68 -10.97 -2.31 1.22
C GLY A 68 -11.35 -1.64 -0.11
N VAL A 69 -10.83 -0.44 -0.40
CA VAL A 69 -11.08 0.30 -1.65
C VAL A 69 -10.45 -0.40 -2.84
N VAL A 70 -9.29 -1.04 -2.63
CA VAL A 70 -8.64 -1.86 -3.66
C VAL A 70 -8.19 -3.19 -3.09
N GLN A 71 -8.34 -4.24 -3.90
CA GLN A 71 -7.79 -5.55 -3.60
C GLN A 71 -6.25 -5.48 -3.57
N GLU A 72 -5.67 -5.81 -2.43
CA GLU A 72 -4.22 -5.87 -2.25
C GLU A 72 -3.66 -7.09 -2.98
N THR A 73 -2.92 -6.86 -4.06
CA THR A 73 -2.32 -7.90 -4.91
C THR A 73 -1.05 -7.34 -5.56
N GLY A 74 -0.11 -8.21 -5.97
CA GLY A 74 0.89 -7.91 -7.00
C GLY A 74 1.63 -6.55 -6.92
N GLY A 75 1.91 -6.04 -5.72
CA GLY A 75 2.59 -4.75 -5.51
C GLY A 75 1.68 -3.52 -5.36
N ARG A 76 0.36 -3.70 -5.32
CA ARG A 76 -0.63 -2.69 -4.94
C ARG A 76 -1.09 -2.91 -3.50
N CYS A 77 -1.15 -1.84 -2.71
CA CYS A 77 -1.69 -1.88 -1.35
C CYS A 77 -2.52 -0.64 -1.01
N SER A 78 -3.32 -0.74 0.07
CA SER A 78 -4.12 0.40 0.53
C SER A 78 -4.34 0.40 2.05
N ARG A 79 -4.33 1.58 2.67
CA ARG A 79 -4.64 1.73 4.10
C ARG A 79 -5.63 2.85 4.34
N LEU A 80 -6.50 2.62 5.30
CA LEU A 80 -7.41 3.61 5.85
C LEU A 80 -7.02 3.85 7.31
N PHE A 81 -6.77 5.11 7.63
CA PHE A 81 -6.54 5.62 8.96
C PHE A 81 -7.76 6.44 9.37
N ALA A 82 -8.55 5.90 10.30
CA ALA A 82 -9.63 6.65 10.93
C ALA A 82 -9.04 7.42 12.12
N MET A 83 -9.33 8.71 12.19
CA MET A 83 -8.82 9.65 13.20
C MET A 83 -10.00 10.26 13.97
N GLY A 84 -9.92 10.29 15.30
CA GLY A 84 -11.02 10.76 16.17
C GLY A 84 -11.43 9.73 17.22
N GLN A 85 -12.24 10.16 18.20
CA GLN A 85 -12.82 9.23 19.17
C GLN A 85 -13.85 8.32 18.45
N PHE A 86 -14.00 7.07 18.89
CA PHE A 86 -14.75 5.97 18.25
C PHE A 86 -16.28 6.17 18.13
N ASP A 87 -16.75 7.39 17.87
CA ASP A 87 -18.12 7.66 17.45
C ASP A 87 -18.23 7.70 15.92
N ARG A 88 -19.43 8.00 15.41
CA ARG A 88 -19.79 7.90 14.00
C ARG A 88 -19.16 9.01 13.13
N PHE A 89 -18.23 9.80 13.67
CA PHE A 89 -17.71 11.04 13.08
C PHE A 89 -16.17 11.06 13.00
N SER A 90 -15.56 9.97 12.53
CA SER A 90 -14.09 9.93 12.36
C SER A 90 -13.66 10.50 11.00
N ASP A 91 -12.65 11.35 11.03
CA ASP A 91 -11.96 11.77 9.82
C ASP A 91 -11.19 10.58 9.23
N GLU A 92 -11.09 10.51 7.91
CA GLU A 92 -10.48 9.36 7.25
C GLU A 92 -9.33 9.81 6.35
N LEU A 93 -8.14 9.25 6.57
CA LEU A 93 -7.02 9.33 5.63
C LEU A 93 -6.88 7.98 4.92
N ILE A 94 -6.92 8.00 3.59
CA ILE A 94 -6.78 6.85 2.73
C ILE A 94 -5.47 6.99 1.96
N LEU A 95 -4.59 6.00 2.13
CA LEU A 95 -3.39 5.81 1.34
C LEU A 95 -3.62 4.69 0.35
N MET A 96 -3.32 4.93 -0.92
CA MET A 96 -3.24 3.90 -1.94
C MET A 96 -1.92 4.02 -2.69
N VAL A 97 -1.28 2.89 -2.94
CA VAL A 97 -0.07 2.83 -3.77
C VAL A 97 -0.26 1.74 -4.81
N SER A 98 -0.16 2.14 -6.08
CA SER A 98 -0.35 1.27 -7.23
C SER A 98 0.91 1.19 -8.08
N PRO A 99 1.33 -0.01 -8.52
CA PRO A 99 2.41 -0.14 -9.48
C PRO A 99 1.93 0.28 -10.87
N ALA A 100 2.84 0.84 -11.65
CA ALA A 100 2.70 1.09 -13.07
C ALA A 100 3.72 0.25 -13.86
N ASN A 101 3.52 0.12 -15.16
CA ASN A 101 4.39 -0.68 -16.04
C ASN A 101 5.80 -0.09 -16.18
N SER A 102 5.93 1.23 -16.02
CA SER A 102 7.16 2.01 -16.18
C SER A 102 7.07 3.34 -15.43
N VAL A 103 8.22 4.01 -15.25
CA VAL A 103 8.28 5.37 -14.69
C VAL A 103 7.43 6.34 -15.50
N ASP A 104 7.54 6.30 -16.83
CA ASP A 104 6.79 7.20 -17.71
C ASP A 104 5.28 6.94 -17.65
N SER A 105 4.86 5.68 -17.51
CA SER A 105 3.44 5.36 -17.36
C SER A 105 2.87 5.81 -16.02
N ALA A 106 3.66 5.79 -14.94
CA ALA A 106 3.27 6.38 -13.65
C ALA A 106 3.10 7.90 -13.78
N LYS A 107 4.07 8.58 -14.39
CA LYS A 107 4.03 10.02 -14.68
C LYS A 107 2.81 10.40 -15.51
N ALA A 108 2.57 9.69 -16.61
CA ALA A 108 1.42 9.92 -17.48
C ALA A 108 0.08 9.70 -16.76
N THR A 109 0.01 8.75 -15.81
CA THR A 109 -1.19 8.50 -15.02
C THR A 109 -1.52 9.70 -14.13
N VAL A 110 -0.54 10.22 -13.40
CA VAL A 110 -0.74 11.41 -12.57
C VAL A 110 -1.06 12.64 -13.43
N GLU A 111 -0.46 12.77 -14.61
CA GLU A 111 -0.78 13.87 -15.52
C GLU A 111 -2.23 13.81 -16.02
N ARG A 112 -2.79 12.62 -16.29
CA ARG A 112 -4.22 12.46 -16.57
C ARG A 112 -5.08 12.87 -15.39
N MET A 113 -4.76 12.39 -14.18
CA MET A 113 -5.46 12.79 -12.95
C MET A 113 -5.44 14.30 -12.76
N ALA A 114 -4.31 14.94 -13.08
CA ALA A 114 -4.17 16.37 -12.95
C ALA A 114 -5.01 17.14 -13.98
N ASN A 115 -5.08 16.67 -15.23
CA ASN A 115 -5.95 17.27 -16.23
C ASN A 115 -7.44 17.17 -15.83
N ASP A 116 -7.85 16.02 -15.30
CA ASP A 116 -9.21 15.83 -14.76
C ASP A 116 -9.47 16.71 -13.54
N ALA A 117 -8.43 16.98 -12.74
CA ALA A 117 -8.53 17.74 -11.50
C ALA A 117 -8.58 19.26 -11.68
N LYS A 118 -8.26 19.80 -12.86
CA LYS A 118 -8.27 21.26 -13.15
C LYS A 118 -9.61 21.93 -12.87
N LYS A 119 -10.72 21.17 -12.93
CA LYS A 119 -12.07 21.65 -12.65
C LYS A 119 -12.44 21.71 -11.16
N TYR A 120 -11.59 21.16 -10.29
CA TYR A 120 -11.85 21.05 -8.85
C TYR A 120 -11.21 22.21 -8.07
N PHE A 121 -11.67 22.40 -6.84
CA PHE A 121 -11.24 23.52 -6.00
C PHE A 121 -9.80 23.34 -5.53
N GLY A 122 -9.05 24.45 -5.45
CA GLY A 122 -7.70 24.44 -4.88
C GLY A 122 -6.69 23.61 -5.66
N PHE A 123 -6.90 23.43 -6.96
CA PHE A 123 -5.95 22.75 -7.85
C PHE A 123 -4.56 23.40 -7.76
N SER A 124 -3.54 22.59 -7.48
CA SER A 124 -2.14 23.01 -7.45
C SER A 124 -1.19 21.87 -7.83
N ARG A 125 0.06 22.22 -8.13
CA ARG A 125 1.15 21.28 -8.48
C ARG A 125 2.29 21.42 -7.45
N PRO A 126 2.21 20.73 -6.29
CA PRO A 126 3.23 20.85 -5.27
C PRO A 126 4.53 20.15 -5.69
N ALA A 127 5.66 20.53 -5.09
CA ALA A 127 6.97 19.94 -5.36
C ALA A 127 7.16 18.62 -4.58
N ILE A 128 6.31 17.63 -4.85
CA ILE A 128 6.30 16.31 -4.18
C ILE A 128 6.41 15.22 -5.24
N GLY A 129 7.40 14.33 -5.11
CA GLY A 129 7.61 13.29 -6.14
C GLY A 129 7.70 13.87 -7.55
N ASP A 130 7.20 13.12 -8.53
CA ASP A 130 7.07 13.55 -9.93
C ASP A 130 5.60 13.82 -10.28
N ASN A 131 5.36 14.94 -10.98
CA ASN A 131 4.06 15.37 -11.51
C ASN A 131 2.92 15.52 -10.50
N ALA A 132 3.24 15.74 -9.22
CA ALA A 132 2.21 15.82 -8.18
C ALA A 132 1.08 16.80 -8.52
N VAL A 133 -0.11 16.43 -8.11
CA VAL A 133 -1.30 17.26 -8.16
C VAL A 133 -2.00 17.21 -6.81
N HIS A 134 -2.48 18.37 -6.38
CA HIS A 134 -3.31 18.52 -5.20
C HIS A 134 -4.61 19.23 -5.60
N TYR A 135 -5.74 18.79 -5.06
CA TYR A 135 -7.05 19.41 -5.27
C TYR A 135 -8.07 18.98 -4.21
N ARG A 136 -9.23 19.65 -4.18
CA ARG A 136 -10.36 19.31 -3.32
C ARG A 136 -11.61 19.03 -4.14
N ARG A 137 -12.31 17.95 -3.83
CA ARG A 137 -13.62 17.63 -4.42
C ARG A 137 -14.55 17.06 -3.36
N LEU A 138 -15.85 17.18 -3.59
CA LEU A 138 -16.84 16.50 -2.77
C LEU A 138 -16.64 14.98 -2.87
N ASP A 139 -16.85 14.28 -1.74
CA ASP A 139 -16.85 12.83 -1.69
C ASP A 139 -18.03 12.32 -2.54
N PRO A 140 -17.78 11.51 -3.60
CA PRO A 140 -18.84 11.01 -4.46
C PRO A 140 -19.83 10.09 -3.74
N LEU A 141 -19.47 9.55 -2.57
CA LEU A 141 -20.34 8.69 -1.77
C LEU A 141 -21.09 9.46 -0.68
N ASN A 142 -20.70 10.71 -0.41
CA ASN A 142 -21.30 11.55 0.61
C ASN A 142 -21.03 13.04 0.30
N ASP A 143 -22.00 13.71 -0.31
CA ASP A 143 -21.88 15.11 -0.73
C ASP A 143 -21.74 16.12 0.42
N ALA A 144 -21.99 15.70 1.67
CA ALA A 144 -21.69 16.48 2.86
C ALA A 144 -20.20 16.50 3.22
N ARG A 145 -19.34 15.71 2.55
CA ARG A 145 -17.91 15.62 2.84
C ARG A 145 -17.08 16.23 1.73
N MET A 146 -16.06 17.00 2.11
CA MET A 146 -15.01 17.46 1.19
C MET A 146 -13.78 16.56 1.34
N GLY A 147 -13.35 15.95 0.24
CA GLY A 147 -12.10 15.22 0.12
C GLY A 147 -10.96 16.14 -0.32
N MET A 148 -9.82 16.07 0.37
CA MET A 148 -8.55 16.60 -0.11
C MET A 148 -7.74 15.47 -0.73
N HIS A 149 -7.23 15.69 -1.94
CA HIS A 149 -6.52 14.68 -2.70
C HIS A 149 -5.12 15.19 -3.04
N ILE A 150 -4.10 14.36 -2.79
CA ILE A 150 -2.74 14.53 -3.28
C ILE A 150 -2.35 13.27 -4.03
N HIS A 151 -2.12 13.41 -5.33
CA HIS A 151 -1.64 12.32 -6.19
C HIS A 151 -0.26 12.64 -6.71
N PHE A 152 0.64 11.67 -6.71
CA PHE A 152 2.00 11.86 -7.21
C PHE A 152 2.61 10.54 -7.65
N SER A 153 3.67 10.62 -8.47
CA SER A 153 4.41 9.44 -8.92
C SER A 153 5.81 9.40 -8.30
N VAL A 154 6.30 8.19 -8.03
CA VAL A 154 7.64 7.93 -7.47
C VAL A 154 8.17 6.65 -8.11
N GLY A 155 9.22 6.76 -8.92
CA GLY A 155 9.71 5.63 -9.71
C GLY A 155 8.57 5.06 -10.55
N LYS A 156 8.29 3.76 -10.39
CA LYS A 156 7.20 3.06 -11.09
C LYS A 156 5.88 3.04 -10.32
N TYR A 157 5.74 3.82 -9.25
CA TYR A 157 4.54 3.82 -8.41
C TYR A 157 3.73 5.09 -8.60
N VAL A 158 2.41 4.94 -8.52
CA VAL A 158 1.43 6.02 -8.36
C VAL A 158 0.95 5.97 -6.92
N VAL A 159 1.02 7.10 -6.23
CA VAL A 159 0.59 7.27 -4.84
C VAL A 159 -0.60 8.20 -4.83
N GLU A 160 -1.67 7.77 -4.16
CA GLU A 160 -2.87 8.55 -3.93
C GLU A 160 -3.06 8.69 -2.42
N LEU A 161 -3.07 9.92 -1.93
CA LEU A 161 -3.33 10.26 -0.55
C LEU A 161 -4.59 11.11 -0.50
N THR A 162 -5.65 10.55 0.08
CA THR A 162 -6.96 11.21 0.17
C THR A 162 -7.36 11.37 1.62
N TYR A 163 -7.70 12.58 2.04
CA TYR A 163 -8.26 12.85 3.35
C TYR A 163 -9.70 13.32 3.21
N HIS A 164 -10.61 12.68 3.93
CA HIS A 164 -12.00 13.10 4.05
C HIS A 164 -12.25 13.63 5.45
N ASN A 165 -12.68 14.89 5.53
CA ASN A 165 -13.23 15.43 6.76
C ASN A 165 -14.71 15.03 6.86
N VAL A 166 -15.16 14.62 8.05
CA VAL A 166 -16.61 14.48 8.30
C VAL A 166 -17.14 15.83 8.72
N ASP A 167 -17.77 16.57 7.81
CA ASP A 167 -18.56 17.75 8.19
C ASP A 167 -19.91 17.28 8.73
N ASP A 168 -20.09 17.36 10.05
CA ASP A 168 -21.34 17.00 10.73
C ASP A 168 -22.35 18.18 10.74
N GLY A 169 -22.09 19.25 9.97
CA GLY A 169 -22.87 20.48 10.00
C GLY A 169 -22.77 21.23 11.34
N LYS A 170 -21.91 20.77 12.26
CA LYS A 170 -21.74 21.29 13.62
C LYS A 170 -20.25 21.34 13.98
N ARG A 171 -19.49 22.17 13.27
CA ARG A 171 -18.20 22.70 13.74
C ARG A 171 -17.14 21.62 13.98
N ASN A 172 -16.79 20.82 12.98
CA ASN A 172 -15.50 20.15 13.03
C ASN A 172 -14.38 21.21 12.90
N LYS A 173 -13.88 21.66 14.06
CA LYS A 173 -12.90 22.77 14.21
C LYS A 173 -11.50 22.44 13.67
N PHE A 174 -11.28 21.21 13.21
CA PHE A 174 -9.97 20.71 12.79
C PHE A 174 -10.01 20.29 11.33
N VAL A 175 -10.36 21.23 10.44
CA VAL A 175 -10.11 21.02 9.01
C VAL A 175 -8.60 20.89 8.85
N ILE A 176 -8.13 19.70 8.45
CA ILE A 176 -6.76 19.55 7.96
C ILE A 176 -6.68 20.34 6.67
N GLU A 177 -5.80 21.34 6.61
CA GLU A 177 -5.51 22.08 5.41
C GLU A 177 -4.61 21.26 4.49
N SER A 178 -4.72 21.53 3.19
CA SER A 178 -3.92 20.89 2.14
C SER A 178 -2.42 20.81 2.45
N LYS A 179 -1.86 21.90 2.99
CA LYS A 179 -0.45 22.00 3.37
C LYS A 179 -0.03 21.04 4.49
N GLU A 180 -0.97 20.57 5.31
CA GLU A 180 -0.71 19.66 6.43
C GLU A 180 -0.56 18.20 5.98
N LEU A 181 -1.03 17.86 4.77
CA LEU A 181 -0.81 16.53 4.18
C LEU A 181 0.47 16.44 3.35
N GLU A 182 1.03 17.57 2.92
CA GLU A 182 2.27 17.60 2.13
C GLU A 182 3.48 16.95 2.84
N PRO A 183 3.68 17.09 4.17
CA PRO A 183 4.73 16.37 4.88
C PRO A 183 4.59 14.85 4.80
N LEU A 184 3.36 14.34 4.88
CA LEU A 184 3.06 12.91 4.74
C LEU A 184 3.35 12.42 3.32
N ALA A 185 2.91 13.18 2.32
CA ALA A 185 3.19 12.88 0.91
C ALA A 185 4.70 12.93 0.61
N THR A 186 5.44 13.88 1.20
CA THR A 186 6.90 13.97 1.09
C THR A 186 7.60 12.79 1.76
N LEU A 187 7.12 12.34 2.93
CA LEU A 187 7.63 11.16 3.62
C LEU A 187 7.45 9.90 2.77
N LEU A 188 6.24 9.71 2.23
CA LEU A 188 5.92 8.61 1.31
C LEU A 188 6.83 8.64 0.08
N ALA A 189 7.04 9.83 -0.51
CA ALA A 189 7.94 9.98 -1.65
C ALA A 189 9.39 9.59 -1.34
N LYS A 190 9.86 9.79 -0.10
CA LYS A 190 11.20 9.34 0.33
C LYS A 190 11.26 7.82 0.53
N ARG A 191 10.22 7.21 1.10
CA ARG A 191 10.18 5.76 1.38
C ARG A 191 10.02 4.89 0.14
N LEU A 192 9.47 5.45 -0.94
CA LEU A 192 9.21 4.74 -2.19
C LEU A 192 10.29 4.91 -3.27
N ARG A 193 11.31 5.73 -3.01
CA ARG A 193 12.49 5.89 -3.88
C ARG A 193 13.49 4.77 -3.64
#